data_AF-U1JQ05-F1
#
_entry.id   AF-U1JQ05-F1
#
_cell.length_a   1.000
_cell.length_b   1.000
_cell.length_c   1.000
_cell.angle_alpha   90.00
_cell.angle_beta   90.00
_cell.angle_gamma   90.00
#
_symmetry.space_group_name_H-M   'P 1'
#
loop_
_entity.id
_entity.type
_entity.pdbx_description
1 polymer ?
#
loop_
_entity_poly.entity_id
_entity_poly.type
_entity_poly.pdbx_seq_one_letter_code
_entity_poly.pdbx_strand_id
1 'polypeptide(L)'
;MRRFIVYLSIVYVAYLMVRGITSGPTSTHQEQRAINTLNSKHLEVAIVWPEAEHDNDSLQEYVHAFQVQLDLLQSAHNTRCMEAPEDKQANLHCEMKPIRLQPAYEEDSSSKQASISQAQAIVQNPNLIAVAGYVNSRAAIPAAVVYENKGVVMLSSGATDARLTQYDFEYIFRHISSDLTHASDIADFIYQQGYIDVFVVNERDSDLYENDFTNYFVEAAVHKGLKVADPILYEYENQDHLNTIAVLKRKTNKVYSKSEQLALSTARSELFAQLIELRKLFPENTSDIGNKKSDIISLLVETDSNTETYRQYFEGLSDKRLLAFLERDFSYKASDKQLKITQEKYRRQFRLLDDDELHQKQQSLHNQLAVSLADSDNVLLHYVQESKNSSKLEAVLNETLKQHFEALRISQKRLDKVFAEQASIIFLAGSKDNAKTLMRLAREVDMHEPFIGGGAFLNLQVDCNDSTCIDDIAPYYALSVDGLPPLATESCHAPSDIKHHHVNKREHRTQQEIAEAQYQLFACRFYNDNNKTQGFWATQGYFAASIIWAAALESRGTTPEKIASRLNYASDELDEKYGLTFTPTPITPGNSDLFISPLKFTLVPKTTGNLK
;
A
#
# COMPACT_ATOMS: atom_id res chain seq x y z
N MET A 1 -21.61 57.78 13.03
CA MET A 1 -20.95 56.50 12.65
C MET A 1 -19.45 56.62 12.41
N ARG A 2 -18.94 57.45 11.47
CA ARG A 2 -17.48 57.54 11.19
C ARG A 2 -16.60 57.87 12.40
N ARG A 3 -17.02 58.77 13.31
CA ARG A 3 -16.26 59.07 14.55
C ARG A 3 -16.27 57.95 15.59
N PHE A 4 -17.29 57.09 15.57
CA PHE A 4 -17.43 55.97 16.51
C PHE A 4 -16.54 54.79 16.10
N ILE A 5 -16.40 54.56 14.79
CA ILE A 5 -15.51 53.54 14.21
C ILE A 5 -14.05 53.88 14.50
N VAL A 6 -13.65 55.15 14.32
CA VAL A 6 -12.28 55.60 14.64
C VAL A 6 -11.96 55.44 16.12
N TYR A 7 -12.92 55.70 17.02
CA TYR A 7 -12.71 55.53 18.46
C TYR A 7 -12.55 54.05 18.85
N LEU A 8 -13.35 53.15 18.26
CA LEU A 8 -13.19 51.70 18.47
C LEU A 8 -11.85 51.18 17.96
N SER A 9 -11.37 51.67 16.82
CA SER A 9 -10.06 51.30 16.27
C SER A 9 -8.91 51.74 17.18
N ILE A 10 -8.98 52.95 17.75
CA ILE A 10 -7.94 53.46 18.65
C ILE A 10 -7.94 52.68 19.97
N VAL A 11 -9.11 52.36 20.52
CA VAL A 11 -9.23 51.55 21.75
C VAL A 11 -8.74 50.11 21.52
N TYR A 12 -9.01 49.53 20.35
CA TYR A 12 -8.54 48.18 20.00
C TYR A 12 -7.01 48.13 19.81
N VAL A 13 -6.42 49.14 19.16
CA VAL A 13 -4.96 49.26 19.01
C VAL A 13 -4.29 49.50 20.36
N ALA A 14 -4.88 50.34 21.23
CA ALA A 14 -4.38 50.55 22.59
C ALA A 14 -4.49 49.27 23.44
N TYR A 15 -5.57 48.49 23.30
CA TYR A 15 -5.74 47.19 23.94
C TYR A 15 -4.67 46.18 23.49
N LEU A 16 -4.37 46.12 22.18
CA LEU A 16 -3.31 45.26 21.63
C LEU A 16 -1.91 45.69 22.09
N MET A 17 -1.63 47.00 22.18
CA MET A 17 -0.35 47.49 22.71
C MET A 17 -0.20 47.20 24.20
N VAL A 18 -1.24 47.38 25.01
CA VAL A 18 -1.20 47.07 26.45
C VAL A 18 -1.03 45.55 26.67
N ARG A 19 -1.72 44.71 25.88
CA ARG A 19 -1.50 43.25 25.92
C ARG A 19 -0.07 42.87 25.52
N GLY A 20 0.47 43.50 24.47
CA GLY A 20 1.84 43.27 23.99
C GLY A 20 2.94 43.77 24.93
N ILE A 21 2.65 44.71 25.85
CA ILE A 21 3.62 45.24 26.83
C ILE A 21 3.58 44.44 28.14
N THR A 22 2.47 43.77 28.48
CA THR A 22 2.34 42.98 29.72
C THR A 22 2.67 41.50 29.58
N SER A 23 2.84 40.99 28.37
CA SER A 23 3.41 39.66 28.10
C SER A 23 4.68 39.84 27.28
N GLY A 24 5.86 39.70 27.92
CA GLY A 24 7.08 39.42 27.15
C GLY A 24 6.86 38.19 26.26
N PRO A 25 7.62 38.00 25.18
CA PRO A 25 7.45 36.84 24.33
C PRO A 25 7.82 35.60 25.14
N THR A 26 6.83 34.93 25.74
CA THR A 26 6.97 33.54 26.14
C THR A 26 7.09 32.77 24.84
N SER A 27 8.32 32.37 24.50
CA SER A 27 8.55 31.50 23.36
C SER A 27 7.67 30.27 23.48
N THR A 28 7.07 29.83 22.39
CA THR A 28 6.31 28.58 22.39
C THR A 28 7.24 27.42 22.74
N HIS A 29 6.72 26.30 23.26
CA HIS A 29 7.54 25.12 23.56
C HIS A 29 8.35 24.64 22.33
N GLN A 30 7.79 24.83 21.13
CA GLN A 30 8.42 24.53 19.85
C GLN A 30 9.60 25.48 19.58
N GLU A 31 9.40 26.79 19.72
CA GLU A 31 10.47 27.79 19.57
C GLU A 31 11.64 27.54 20.54
N GLN A 32 11.34 27.19 21.79
CA GLN A 32 12.39 26.88 22.76
C GLN A 32 13.16 25.61 22.40
N ARG A 33 12.48 24.57 21.88
CA ARG A 33 13.10 23.34 21.37
C ARG A 33 13.99 23.63 20.16
N ALA A 34 13.48 24.40 19.19
CA ALA A 34 14.25 24.81 18.01
C ALA A 34 15.54 25.55 18.40
N ILE A 35 15.47 26.48 19.36
CA ILE A 35 16.66 27.17 19.88
C ILE A 35 17.64 26.19 20.54
N ASN A 36 17.13 25.24 21.32
CA ASN A 36 17.98 24.26 22.01
C ASN A 36 18.64 23.28 21.02
N THR A 37 17.91 22.75 20.04
CA THR A 37 18.48 21.86 19.03
C THR A 37 19.47 22.57 18.11
N LEU A 38 19.31 23.88 17.86
CA LEU A 38 20.30 24.71 17.17
C LEU A 38 21.59 24.91 17.96
N ASN A 39 21.52 24.95 19.29
CA ASN A 39 22.69 25.12 20.17
C ASN A 39 23.34 23.81 20.62
N SER A 40 22.62 22.69 20.55
CA SER A 40 23.14 21.38 20.96
C SER A 40 24.30 20.90 20.08
N LYS A 41 25.16 20.03 20.61
CA LYS A 41 26.23 19.36 19.83
C LYS A 41 25.75 18.10 19.10
N HIS A 42 24.61 17.55 19.53
CA HIS A 42 24.01 16.33 19.01
C HIS A 42 22.49 16.43 19.07
N LEU A 43 21.81 15.62 18.27
CA LEU A 43 20.36 15.47 18.29
C LEU A 43 20.00 14.16 18.96
N GLU A 44 18.80 14.06 19.51
CA GLU A 44 18.39 12.86 20.23
C GLU A 44 17.09 12.28 19.68
N VAL A 45 17.07 10.96 19.59
CA VAL A 45 15.88 10.16 19.27
C VAL A 45 15.58 9.29 20.48
N ALA A 46 14.33 9.31 20.95
CA ALA A 46 13.86 8.38 21.97
C ALA A 46 13.25 7.15 21.30
N ILE A 47 13.39 5.99 21.94
CA ILE A 47 12.71 4.76 21.54
C ILE A 47 11.67 4.45 22.62
N VAL A 48 10.42 4.19 22.22
CA VAL A 48 9.35 3.72 23.11
C VAL A 48 8.87 2.36 22.61
N TRP A 49 8.87 1.36 23.48
CA TRP A 49 8.64 -0.04 23.08
C TRP A 49 8.13 -0.90 24.23
N PRO A 50 7.24 -1.88 24.01
CA PRO A 50 6.76 -2.76 25.07
C PRO A 50 7.73 -3.94 25.30
N GLU A 51 8.34 -4.04 26.48
CA GLU A 51 9.19 -5.18 26.88
C GLU A 51 8.35 -6.45 27.16
N ALA A 52 7.11 -6.30 27.63
CA ALA A 52 6.31 -7.43 28.11
C ALA A 52 5.56 -8.22 27.02
N GLU A 53 5.14 -7.57 25.94
CA GLU A 53 4.23 -8.17 24.94
C GLU A 53 4.96 -8.90 23.80
N HIS A 54 6.21 -8.52 23.52
CA HIS A 54 6.93 -9.00 22.34
C HIS A 54 8.22 -9.76 22.65
N ASP A 55 8.40 -10.24 23.87
CA ASP A 55 9.66 -10.74 24.43
C ASP A 55 10.79 -9.68 24.39
N ASN A 56 11.78 -9.83 25.28
CA ASN A 56 12.88 -8.87 25.38
C ASN A 56 13.78 -8.90 24.11
N ASP A 57 13.75 -9.99 23.33
CA ASP A 57 14.57 -10.12 22.13
C ASP A 57 14.10 -9.15 21.04
N SER A 58 12.79 -8.88 20.92
CA SER A 58 12.24 -7.92 19.95
C SER A 58 12.74 -6.48 20.13
N LEU A 59 12.76 -5.98 21.38
CA LEU A 59 13.28 -4.66 21.72
C LEU A 59 14.76 -4.57 21.40
N GLN A 60 15.55 -5.58 21.82
CA GLN A 60 16.98 -5.61 21.57
C GLN A 60 17.28 -5.65 20.06
N GLU A 61 16.54 -6.45 19.30
CA GLU A 61 16.65 -6.50 17.84
C GLU A 61 16.37 -5.12 17.20
N TYR A 62 15.29 -4.45 17.60
CA TYR A 62 14.92 -3.14 17.07
C TYR A 62 15.96 -2.07 17.39
N VAL A 63 16.33 -1.92 18.67
CA VAL A 63 17.28 -0.91 19.15
C VAL A 63 18.66 -1.13 18.52
N HIS A 64 19.11 -2.38 18.47
CA HIS A 64 20.40 -2.72 17.89
C HIS A 64 20.42 -2.43 16.38
N ALA A 65 19.37 -2.81 15.65
CA ALA A 65 19.26 -2.52 14.23
C ALA A 65 19.24 -1.01 13.94
N PHE A 66 18.49 -0.25 14.74
CA PHE A 66 18.46 1.20 14.64
C PHE A 66 19.88 1.78 14.81
N GLN A 67 20.59 1.33 15.85
CA GLN A 67 21.94 1.80 16.15
C GLN A 67 22.94 1.45 15.04
N VAL A 68 22.93 0.21 14.56
CA VAL A 68 23.79 -0.24 13.45
C VAL A 68 23.57 0.62 12.22
N GLN A 69 22.31 0.85 11.84
CA GLN A 69 22.00 1.63 10.65
C GLN A 69 22.39 3.10 10.82
N LEU A 70 22.16 3.67 12.01
CA LEU A 70 22.56 5.04 12.29
C LEU A 70 24.09 5.22 12.23
N ASP A 71 24.86 4.25 12.71
CA ASP A 71 26.32 4.28 12.66
C ASP A 71 26.85 4.18 11.23
N LEU A 72 26.24 3.34 10.39
CA LEU A 72 26.57 3.24 8.97
C LEU A 72 26.30 4.57 8.24
N LEU A 73 25.13 5.18 8.48
CA LEU A 73 24.72 6.43 7.85
C LEU A 73 25.59 7.62 8.29
N GLN A 74 25.88 7.73 9.58
CA GLN A 74 26.78 8.76 10.13
C GLN A 74 28.21 8.62 9.59
N SER A 75 28.72 7.40 9.53
CA SER A 75 30.07 7.14 9.00
C SER A 75 30.17 7.51 7.52
N ALA A 76 29.19 7.10 6.71
CA ALA A 76 29.15 7.42 5.29
C ALA A 76 29.04 8.93 5.03
N HIS A 77 28.25 9.64 5.82
CA HIS A 77 28.13 11.11 5.73
C HIS A 77 29.45 11.81 6.08
N ASN A 78 30.10 11.41 7.17
CA ASN A 78 31.38 11.98 7.57
C ASN A 78 32.46 11.79 6.48
N THR A 79 32.56 10.59 5.90
CA THR A 79 33.49 10.31 4.79
C THR A 79 33.18 11.19 3.59
N ARG A 80 31.90 11.28 3.17
CA ARG A 80 31.49 12.12 2.04
C ARG A 80 31.83 13.60 2.27
N CYS A 81 31.66 14.09 3.48
CA CYS A 81 31.93 15.48 3.82
C CYS A 81 33.42 15.81 3.88
N MET A 82 34.27 14.87 4.26
CA MET A 82 35.73 15.01 4.13
C MET A 82 36.18 15.08 2.66
N GLU A 83 35.48 14.37 1.77
CA GLU A 83 35.82 14.27 0.34
C GLU A 83 35.20 15.37 -0.55
N ALA A 84 34.36 16.26 0.01
CA ALA A 84 33.61 17.28 -0.75
C ALA A 84 34.11 18.74 -0.60
N PRO A 85 35.42 19.06 -0.51
CA PRO A 85 35.88 20.39 -0.11
C PRO A 85 35.50 21.53 -1.06
N GLU A 86 35.25 21.25 -2.35
CA GLU A 86 35.00 22.28 -3.38
C GLU A 86 33.54 22.36 -3.85
N ASP A 87 32.67 21.44 -3.45
CA ASP A 87 31.26 21.43 -3.85
C ASP A 87 30.42 22.21 -2.84
N LYS A 88 30.01 23.44 -3.20
CA LYS A 88 29.15 24.30 -2.36
C LYS A 88 27.81 23.66 -2.01
N GLN A 89 27.26 22.81 -2.86
CA GLN A 89 25.97 22.15 -2.63
C GLN A 89 26.12 20.95 -1.69
N ALA A 90 27.24 20.22 -1.77
CA ALA A 90 27.59 19.17 -0.82
C ALA A 90 27.94 19.73 0.57
N ASN A 91 28.72 20.83 0.63
CA ASN A 91 29.12 21.48 1.88
C ASN A 91 27.92 21.93 2.74
N LEU A 92 26.80 22.30 2.13
CA LEU A 92 25.58 22.68 2.84
C LEU A 92 24.97 21.53 3.67
N HIS A 93 25.20 20.26 3.29
CA HIS A 93 24.68 19.08 4.00
C HIS A 93 25.67 18.58 5.06
N CYS A 94 26.90 19.09 5.08
CA CYS A 94 27.95 18.66 5.98
C CYS A 94 27.92 19.31 7.37
N GLU A 95 26.98 20.23 7.60
CA GLU A 95 26.73 20.86 8.90
C GLU A 95 25.77 20.06 9.80
N MET A 96 25.34 18.87 9.36
CA MET A 96 24.41 18.05 10.14
C MET A 96 25.05 17.52 11.43
N LYS A 97 24.32 17.64 12.54
CA LYS A 97 24.76 17.16 13.86
C LYS A 97 24.57 15.65 13.97
N PRO A 98 25.45 14.94 14.71
CA PRO A 98 25.25 13.52 14.99
C PRO A 98 23.95 13.31 15.77
N ILE A 99 23.26 12.22 15.47
CA ILE A 99 22.06 11.76 16.17
C ILE A 99 22.47 10.68 17.18
N ARG A 100 21.85 10.70 18.36
CA ARG A 100 22.06 9.70 19.40
C ARG A 100 20.73 9.12 19.88
N LEU A 101 20.74 7.85 20.23
CA LEU A 101 19.62 7.21 20.90
C LEU A 101 19.64 7.52 22.40
N GLN A 102 18.47 7.83 22.95
CA GLN A 102 18.24 7.77 24.39
C GLN A 102 18.06 6.31 24.82
N PRO A 103 18.21 5.99 26.13
CA PRO A 103 17.72 4.72 26.65
C PRO A 103 16.26 4.50 26.25
N ALA A 104 15.92 3.27 25.87
CA ALA A 104 14.55 2.93 25.51
C ALA A 104 13.62 3.14 26.71
N TYR A 105 12.40 3.61 26.43
CA TYR A 105 11.33 3.77 27.39
C TYR A 105 10.35 2.61 27.26
N GLU A 106 9.99 1.99 28.38
CA GLU A 106 8.98 0.94 28.41
C GLU A 106 7.61 1.50 28.04
N GLU A 107 7.01 1.01 26.96
CA GLU A 107 5.73 1.49 26.46
C GLU A 107 4.59 1.26 27.46
N ASP A 108 3.96 2.34 27.93
CA ASP A 108 2.85 2.24 28.88
C ASP A 108 1.50 2.23 28.14
N SER A 109 1.02 1.02 27.83
CA SER A 109 -0.28 0.76 27.19
C SER A 109 -1.44 0.53 28.19
N SER A 110 -1.17 0.68 29.49
CA SER A 110 -2.15 0.36 30.56
C SER A 110 -3.39 1.26 30.53
N SER A 111 -3.23 2.53 30.12
CA SER A 111 -4.33 3.46 29.92
C SER A 111 -3.91 4.65 29.05
N LYS A 112 -4.88 5.32 28.43
CA LYS A 112 -4.64 6.55 27.65
C LYS A 112 -3.89 7.61 28.47
N GLN A 113 -4.21 7.75 29.75
CA GLN A 113 -3.58 8.74 30.64
C GLN A 113 -2.12 8.40 30.92
N ALA A 114 -1.79 7.12 31.01
CA ALA A 114 -0.44 6.67 31.25
C ALA A 114 0.45 6.96 30.03
N SER A 115 -0.02 6.63 28.82
CA SER A 115 0.69 6.95 27.57
C SER A 115 0.87 8.47 27.38
N ILE A 116 -0.15 9.29 27.71
CA ILE A 116 -0.03 10.76 27.70
C ILE A 116 1.05 11.24 28.68
N SER A 117 1.04 10.71 29.91
CA SER A 117 1.97 11.13 30.97
C SER A 117 3.41 10.76 30.62
N GLN A 118 3.61 9.58 30.02
CA GLN A 118 4.90 9.15 29.49
C GLN A 118 5.37 10.08 28.37
N ALA A 119 4.55 10.35 27.36
CA ALA A 119 4.90 11.25 26.27
C ALA A 119 5.26 12.64 26.80
N GLN A 120 4.52 13.16 27.79
CA GLN A 120 4.80 14.43 28.47
C GLN A 120 6.16 14.45 29.19
N ALA A 121 6.62 13.31 29.72
CA ALA A 121 7.93 13.18 30.33
C ALA A 121 9.04 13.15 29.27
N ILE A 122 8.86 12.36 28.20
CA ILE A 122 9.83 12.22 27.11
C ILE A 122 10.10 13.58 26.44
N VAL A 123 9.03 14.35 26.13
CA VAL A 123 9.17 15.67 25.51
C VAL A 123 9.83 16.72 26.42
N GLN A 124 10.09 16.45 27.71
CA GLN A 124 10.87 17.40 28.52
C GLN A 124 12.32 17.51 28.06
N ASN A 125 12.85 16.50 27.35
CA ASN A 125 14.19 16.57 26.82
C ASN A 125 14.27 17.61 25.68
N PRO A 126 15.06 18.69 25.82
CA PRO A 126 15.13 19.77 24.84
C PRO A 126 15.88 19.40 23.55
N ASN A 127 16.68 18.34 23.54
CA ASN A 127 17.45 17.89 22.37
C ASN A 127 16.68 16.84 21.54
N LEU A 128 15.53 16.38 22.05
CA LEU A 128 14.72 15.37 21.39
C LEU A 128 14.12 15.94 20.10
N ILE A 129 14.46 15.31 18.97
CA ILE A 129 13.96 15.66 17.64
C ILE A 129 12.85 14.72 17.16
N ALA A 130 12.93 13.45 17.56
CA ALA A 130 11.97 12.44 17.17
C ALA A 130 11.82 11.36 18.24
N VAL A 131 10.68 10.67 18.22
CA VAL A 131 10.42 9.44 18.96
C VAL A 131 10.13 8.34 17.96
N ALA A 132 10.85 7.23 18.08
CA ALA A 132 10.64 6.01 17.30
C ALA A 132 9.97 4.93 18.17
N GLY A 133 9.15 4.08 17.54
CA GLY A 133 8.01 3.48 18.24
C GLY A 133 6.83 4.45 18.19
N TYR A 134 5.67 4.21 18.78
CA TYR A 134 5.19 3.11 19.60
C TYR A 134 4.91 1.86 18.76
N VAL A 135 4.71 0.73 19.43
CA VAL A 135 4.23 -0.51 18.83
C VAL A 135 2.73 -0.64 18.97
N ASN A 136 2.14 -0.38 20.14
CA ASN A 136 0.70 -0.53 20.32
C ASN A 136 -0.06 0.73 19.94
N SER A 137 -1.05 0.57 19.06
CA SER A 137 -1.97 1.64 18.67
C SER A 137 -2.67 2.32 19.85
N ARG A 138 -3.00 1.56 20.90
CA ARG A 138 -3.65 2.05 22.13
C ARG A 138 -2.82 3.10 22.87
N ALA A 139 -1.50 2.98 22.84
CA ALA A 139 -0.58 3.92 23.45
C ALA A 139 -0.13 5.00 22.45
N ALA A 140 0.08 4.61 21.19
CA ALA A 140 0.51 5.49 20.10
C ALA A 140 -0.45 6.67 19.87
N ILE A 141 -1.75 6.41 19.71
CA ILE A 141 -2.76 7.43 19.40
C ILE A 141 -2.83 8.53 20.48
N PRO A 142 -2.98 8.21 21.79
CA PRO A 142 -2.99 9.26 22.81
C PRO A 142 -1.63 9.96 22.98
N ALA A 143 -0.51 9.26 22.78
CA ALA A 143 0.83 9.86 22.83
C ALA A 143 1.07 10.84 21.67
N ALA A 144 0.57 10.52 20.47
CA ALA A 144 0.68 11.35 19.26
C ALA A 144 0.17 12.78 19.49
N VAL A 145 -0.95 12.94 20.20
CA VAL A 145 -1.50 14.26 20.55
C VAL A 145 -0.49 15.11 21.33
N VAL A 146 0.32 14.49 22.20
CA VAL A 146 1.35 15.20 22.97
C VAL A 146 2.50 15.62 22.07
N TYR A 147 3.00 14.71 21.23
CA TYR A 147 4.12 14.98 20.33
C TYR A 147 3.78 16.06 19.30
N GLU A 148 2.58 15.98 18.72
CA GLU A 148 2.02 17.00 17.82
C GLU A 148 2.04 18.38 18.48
N ASN A 149 1.42 18.49 19.66
CA ASN A 149 1.33 19.76 20.41
C ASN A 149 2.69 20.30 20.87
N LYS A 150 3.72 19.44 20.97
CA LYS A 150 5.06 19.83 21.39
C LYS A 150 6.05 19.96 20.23
N GLY A 151 5.60 19.74 18.99
CA GLY A 151 6.42 19.75 17.78
C GLY A 151 7.59 18.78 17.88
N VAL A 152 7.31 17.52 18.18
CA VAL A 152 8.30 16.43 18.16
C VAL A 152 7.81 15.40 17.16
N VAL A 153 8.68 14.98 16.25
CA VAL A 153 8.33 13.95 15.27
C VAL A 153 8.07 12.64 16.00
N MET A 154 6.94 11.99 15.73
CA MET A 154 6.72 10.60 16.12
C MET A 154 6.74 9.76 14.87
N LEU A 155 7.54 8.71 14.85
CA LEU A 155 7.57 7.70 13.78
C LEU A 155 7.26 6.33 14.37
N SER A 156 5.99 5.92 14.29
CA SER A 156 5.56 4.61 14.76
C SER A 156 6.08 3.47 13.89
N SER A 157 6.45 2.39 14.58
CA SER A 157 7.08 1.19 14.02
C SER A 157 6.19 -0.05 14.13
N GLY A 158 5.00 0.07 14.72
CA GLY A 158 4.09 -1.06 14.93
C GLY A 158 2.60 -0.73 15.02
N ALA A 159 2.23 0.54 15.26
CA ALA A 159 0.83 0.90 15.43
C ALA A 159 0.10 0.98 14.07
N THR A 160 -0.72 -0.03 13.80
CA THR A 160 -1.43 -0.18 12.51
C THR A 160 -2.79 0.52 12.48
N ASP A 161 -3.31 1.03 13.60
CA ASP A 161 -4.63 1.67 13.63
C ASP A 161 -4.70 2.87 12.69
N ALA A 162 -5.62 2.82 11.72
CA ALA A 162 -5.76 3.87 10.73
C ALA A 162 -5.93 5.27 11.37
N ARG A 163 -6.55 5.35 12.56
CA ARG A 163 -6.77 6.61 13.27
C ARG A 163 -5.48 7.34 13.66
N LEU A 164 -4.35 6.66 13.82
CA LEU A 164 -3.09 7.30 14.25
C LEU A 164 -2.72 8.50 13.38
N THR A 165 -2.93 8.40 12.07
CA THR A 165 -2.52 9.41 11.09
C THR A 165 -3.69 10.21 10.51
N GLN A 166 -4.96 9.87 10.81
CA GLN A 166 -6.16 10.51 10.24
C GLN A 166 -6.55 11.88 10.84
N TYR A 167 -5.71 12.49 11.68
CA TYR A 167 -6.04 13.72 12.40
C TYR A 167 -5.39 14.99 11.82
N ASP A 168 -4.94 14.97 10.57
CA ASP A 168 -4.21 16.08 9.91
C ASP A 168 -2.98 16.56 10.72
N PHE A 169 -2.33 15.63 11.42
CA PHE A 169 -1.15 15.92 12.24
C PHE A 169 0.08 16.18 11.39
N GLU A 170 0.86 17.20 11.77
CA GLU A 170 2.08 17.58 11.05
C GLU A 170 3.29 16.73 11.46
N TYR A 171 3.35 16.26 12.71
CA TYR A 171 4.54 15.62 13.30
C TYR A 171 4.40 14.11 13.46
N ILE A 172 3.25 13.52 13.15
CA ILE A 172 2.95 12.13 13.47
C ILE A 172 2.96 11.29 12.21
N PHE A 173 3.81 10.27 12.17
CA PHE A 173 4.04 9.39 11.04
C PHE A 173 4.07 7.93 11.49
N ARG A 174 3.82 7.01 10.54
CA ARG A 174 4.17 5.59 10.67
C ARG A 174 4.88 5.13 9.41
N HIS A 175 5.76 4.14 9.52
CA HIS A 175 6.34 3.46 8.36
C HIS A 175 5.88 2.02 8.20
N ILE A 176 5.17 1.49 9.20
CA ILE A 176 4.39 0.26 9.05
C ILE A 176 3.07 0.58 8.35
N SER A 177 2.56 -0.41 7.62
CA SER A 177 1.27 -0.34 6.97
C SER A 177 0.10 -0.21 7.96
N SER A 178 -0.89 0.59 7.59
CA SER A 178 -2.14 0.72 8.35
C SER A 178 -3.07 -0.48 8.15
N ASP A 179 -3.97 -0.68 9.11
CA ASP A 179 -5.08 -1.63 9.02
C ASP A 179 -5.98 -1.34 7.82
N LEU A 180 -6.19 -0.06 7.47
CA LEU A 180 -6.96 0.35 6.30
C LEU A 180 -6.28 -0.08 5.00
N THR A 181 -4.96 0.11 4.90
CA THR A 181 -4.20 -0.27 3.71
C THR A 181 -4.05 -1.79 3.62
N HIS A 182 -3.73 -2.46 4.73
CA HIS A 182 -3.71 -3.92 4.81
C HIS A 182 -5.05 -4.53 4.34
N ALA A 183 -6.16 -4.00 4.83
CA ALA A 183 -7.50 -4.42 4.42
C ALA A 183 -7.72 -4.24 2.91
N SER A 184 -7.30 -3.10 2.35
CA SER A 184 -7.37 -2.84 0.91
C SER A 184 -6.51 -3.80 0.10
N ASP A 185 -5.28 -4.06 0.51
CA ASP A 185 -4.35 -4.97 -0.18
C ASP A 185 -4.87 -6.40 -0.19
N ILE A 186 -5.46 -6.87 0.92
CA ILE A 186 -6.11 -8.18 0.99
C ILE A 186 -7.30 -8.23 0.03
N ALA A 187 -8.16 -7.22 0.04
CA ALA A 187 -9.31 -7.13 -0.86
C ALA A 187 -8.88 -7.11 -2.35
N ASP A 188 -7.85 -6.33 -2.67
CA ASP A 188 -7.25 -6.27 -4.00
C ASP A 188 -6.70 -7.62 -4.43
N PHE A 189 -5.94 -8.28 -3.56
CA PHE A 189 -5.41 -9.61 -3.84
C PHE A 189 -6.53 -10.60 -4.13
N ILE A 190 -7.56 -10.67 -3.28
CA ILE A 190 -8.71 -11.56 -3.44
C ILE A 190 -9.40 -11.32 -4.80
N TYR A 191 -9.64 -10.06 -5.15
CA TYR A 191 -10.24 -9.68 -6.42
C TYR A 191 -9.36 -10.10 -7.61
N GLN A 192 -8.06 -9.85 -7.54
CA GLN A 192 -7.07 -10.23 -8.57
C GLN A 192 -6.88 -11.74 -8.72
N GLN A 193 -7.17 -12.54 -7.69
CA GLN A 193 -7.22 -14.00 -7.79
C GLN A 193 -8.52 -14.52 -8.43
N GLY A 194 -9.48 -13.65 -8.71
CA GLY A 194 -10.72 -14.01 -9.37
C GLY A 194 -11.75 -14.65 -8.45
N TYR A 195 -11.67 -14.43 -7.13
CA TYR A 195 -12.77 -14.80 -6.23
C TYR A 195 -13.98 -13.86 -6.44
N ILE A 196 -15.16 -14.34 -6.03
CA ILE A 196 -16.44 -13.64 -6.17
C ILE A 196 -17.06 -13.43 -4.79
N ASP A 197 -17.31 -14.52 -4.05
CA ASP A 197 -17.89 -14.44 -2.71
C ASP A 197 -16.79 -14.51 -1.64
N VAL A 198 -16.91 -13.63 -0.66
CA VAL A 198 -16.04 -13.55 0.51
C VAL A 198 -16.86 -13.80 1.75
N PHE A 199 -16.43 -14.77 2.55
CA PHE A 199 -17.01 -15.06 3.86
C PHE A 199 -16.07 -14.55 4.93
N VAL A 200 -16.60 -13.73 5.83
CA VAL A 200 -15.82 -13.10 6.90
C VAL A 200 -16.08 -13.81 8.22
N VAL A 201 -15.01 -14.19 8.89
CA VAL A 201 -15.02 -14.67 10.28
C VAL A 201 -14.16 -13.72 11.10
N ASN A 202 -14.76 -13.16 12.14
CA ASN A 202 -14.11 -12.16 12.99
C ASN A 202 -14.14 -12.61 14.45
N GLU A 203 -12.94 -12.75 15.00
CA GLU A 203 -12.70 -12.78 16.43
C GLU A 203 -13.03 -11.41 17.03
N ARG A 204 -13.67 -11.43 18.19
CA ARG A 204 -13.94 -10.23 18.96
C ARG A 204 -13.15 -10.33 20.26
N ASP A 205 -12.14 -9.51 20.40
CA ASP A 205 -11.71 -9.10 21.72
C ASP A 205 -12.68 -8.02 22.25
N SER A 206 -12.90 -8.07 23.56
CA SER A 206 -13.50 -7.01 24.37
C SER A 206 -12.84 -5.63 24.18
N ASP A 207 -11.60 -5.62 23.71
CA ASP A 207 -10.90 -4.44 23.24
C ASP A 207 -11.36 -4.02 21.84
N LEU A 208 -12.05 -2.87 21.78
CA LEU A 208 -12.72 -2.29 20.60
C LEU A 208 -11.88 -2.24 19.30
N TYR A 209 -10.55 -2.33 19.39
CA TYR A 209 -9.59 -2.16 18.30
C TYR A 209 -9.73 -3.20 17.17
N GLU A 210 -9.91 -4.48 17.48
CA GLU A 210 -9.93 -5.54 16.45
C GLU A 210 -11.18 -5.52 15.56
N ASN A 211 -12.26 -4.88 16.03
CA ASN A 211 -13.48 -4.73 15.23
C ASN A 211 -13.29 -3.78 14.04
N ASP A 212 -12.32 -2.86 14.10
CA ASP A 212 -12.12 -1.83 13.07
C ASP A 212 -11.45 -2.43 11.81
N PHE A 213 -10.49 -3.36 11.94
CA PHE A 213 -9.82 -4.00 10.81
C PHE A 213 -10.79 -4.76 9.89
N THR A 214 -11.69 -5.57 10.48
CA THR A 214 -12.70 -6.30 9.71
C THR A 214 -13.66 -5.36 9.00
N ASN A 215 -14.03 -4.22 9.60
CA ASN A 215 -14.87 -3.22 8.94
C ASN A 215 -14.16 -2.60 7.73
N TYR A 216 -12.88 -2.22 7.88
CA TYR A 216 -12.07 -1.72 6.76
C TYR A 216 -11.97 -2.76 5.64
N PHE A 217 -11.79 -4.04 5.97
CA PHE A 217 -11.77 -5.11 4.97
C PHE A 217 -13.10 -5.26 4.24
N VAL A 218 -14.22 -5.31 4.97
CA VAL A 218 -15.55 -5.42 4.36
C VAL A 218 -15.81 -4.25 3.41
N GLU A 219 -15.50 -3.02 3.84
CA GLU A 219 -15.66 -1.82 3.00
C GLU A 219 -14.78 -1.89 1.74
N ALA A 220 -13.49 -2.21 1.90
CA ALA A 220 -12.57 -2.35 0.78
C ALA A 220 -13.02 -3.45 -0.20
N ALA A 221 -13.40 -4.63 0.30
CA ALA A 221 -13.86 -5.75 -0.51
C ALA A 221 -15.12 -5.41 -1.31
N VAL A 222 -16.11 -4.76 -0.68
CA VAL A 222 -17.32 -4.30 -1.37
C VAL A 222 -16.97 -3.25 -2.43
N HIS A 223 -16.11 -2.29 -2.12
CA HIS A 223 -15.66 -1.26 -3.08
C HIS A 223 -14.93 -1.87 -4.28
N LYS A 224 -14.14 -2.93 -4.09
CA LYS A 224 -13.50 -3.70 -5.17
C LYS A 224 -14.46 -4.57 -5.98
N GLY A 225 -15.73 -4.70 -5.56
CA GLY A 225 -16.75 -5.47 -6.27
C GLY A 225 -16.77 -6.96 -5.91
N LEU A 226 -16.31 -7.32 -4.71
CA LEU A 226 -16.50 -8.65 -4.11
C LEU A 226 -17.87 -8.72 -3.43
N LYS A 227 -18.45 -9.92 -3.37
CA LYS A 227 -19.70 -10.19 -2.65
C LYS A 227 -19.37 -10.64 -1.24
N VAL A 228 -19.45 -9.72 -0.28
CA VAL A 228 -19.15 -10.02 1.12
C VAL A 228 -20.43 -10.45 1.84
N ALA A 229 -20.40 -11.61 2.50
CA ALA A 229 -21.49 -12.06 3.36
C ALA A 229 -21.41 -11.40 4.74
N ASP A 230 -22.53 -11.34 5.47
CA ASP A 230 -22.54 -10.85 6.86
C ASP A 230 -21.47 -11.58 7.69
N PRO A 231 -20.57 -10.84 8.40
CA PRO A 231 -19.53 -11.44 9.21
C PRO A 231 -20.08 -12.42 10.25
N ILE A 232 -19.36 -13.52 10.47
CA ILE A 232 -19.59 -14.43 11.59
C ILE A 232 -18.68 -13.96 12.72
N LEU A 233 -19.27 -13.69 13.89
CA LEU A 233 -18.57 -13.17 15.06
C LEU A 233 -18.44 -14.27 16.12
N TYR A 234 -17.29 -14.34 16.77
CA TYR A 234 -17.08 -15.14 17.99
C TYR A 234 -16.16 -14.39 18.96
N GLU A 235 -16.29 -14.65 20.27
CA GLU A 235 -15.48 -13.98 21.30
C GLU A 235 -14.09 -14.62 21.41
N TYR A 236 -13.05 -13.84 21.65
CA TYR A 236 -11.64 -14.28 21.74
C TYR A 236 -11.44 -15.46 22.72
N GLU A 237 -12.08 -15.39 23.89
CA GLU A 237 -12.02 -16.42 24.93
C GLU A 237 -12.70 -17.74 24.53
N ASN A 238 -13.51 -17.74 23.46
CA ASN A 238 -14.25 -18.92 23.05
C ASN A 238 -13.33 -19.92 22.36
N GLN A 239 -13.10 -21.05 23.01
CA GLN A 239 -12.33 -22.18 22.48
C GLN A 239 -13.20 -23.17 21.69
N ASP A 240 -14.54 -23.07 21.76
CA ASP A 240 -15.46 -23.92 21.00
C ASP A 240 -15.93 -23.21 19.72
N HIS A 241 -15.31 -23.61 18.61
CA HIS A 241 -15.53 -23.05 17.28
C HIS A 241 -16.54 -23.85 16.44
N LEU A 242 -17.18 -24.90 16.98
CA LEU A 242 -18.06 -25.78 16.20
C LEU A 242 -19.27 -25.04 15.61
N ASN A 243 -19.87 -24.13 16.37
CA ASN A 243 -20.99 -23.31 15.87
C ASN A 243 -20.55 -22.37 14.75
N THR A 244 -19.39 -21.72 14.92
CA THR A 244 -18.78 -20.84 13.89
C THR A 244 -18.61 -21.59 12.58
N ILE A 245 -18.04 -22.80 12.64
CA ILE A 245 -17.82 -23.65 11.47
C ILE A 245 -19.14 -24.16 10.86
N ALA A 246 -20.12 -24.55 11.68
CA ALA A 246 -21.43 -24.98 11.18
C ALA A 246 -22.16 -23.87 10.41
N VAL A 247 -22.09 -22.63 10.90
CA VAL A 247 -22.65 -21.46 10.20
C VAL A 247 -21.85 -21.16 8.92
N LEU A 248 -20.52 -21.20 9.00
CA LEU A 248 -19.65 -20.93 7.87
C LEU A 248 -19.89 -21.93 6.74
N LYS A 249 -19.88 -23.24 7.01
CA LYS A 249 -20.15 -24.30 6.03
C LYS A 249 -21.51 -24.11 5.33
N ARG A 250 -22.54 -23.70 6.08
CA ARG A 250 -23.86 -23.40 5.50
C ARG A 250 -23.81 -22.20 4.55
N LYS A 251 -23.05 -21.16 4.91
CA LYS A 251 -22.91 -19.95 4.09
C LYS A 251 -22.07 -20.20 2.83
N THR A 252 -21.03 -21.04 2.91
CA THR A 252 -20.11 -21.27 1.78
C THR A 252 -20.66 -22.23 0.72
N ASN A 253 -21.64 -23.07 1.05
CA ASN A 253 -22.32 -23.97 0.12
C ASN A 253 -23.22 -23.21 -0.89
N LYS A 254 -22.59 -22.51 -1.83
CA LYS A 254 -23.22 -21.74 -2.91
C LYS A 254 -22.90 -22.36 -4.27
N VAL A 255 -23.93 -22.53 -5.10
CA VAL A 255 -23.78 -22.90 -6.51
C VAL A 255 -23.73 -21.63 -7.36
N TYR A 256 -22.65 -21.46 -8.12
CA TYR A 256 -22.44 -20.31 -8.98
C TYR A 256 -23.13 -20.49 -10.34
N SER A 257 -23.69 -19.41 -10.87
CA SER A 257 -24.28 -19.45 -12.22
C SER A 257 -23.18 -19.42 -13.29
N LYS A 258 -22.87 -20.59 -13.86
CA LYS A 258 -21.95 -20.74 -15.00
C LYS A 258 -22.36 -19.85 -16.18
N SER A 259 -23.65 -19.81 -16.52
CA SER A 259 -24.17 -19.00 -17.62
C SER A 259 -24.03 -17.49 -17.40
N GLU A 260 -24.22 -17.01 -16.17
CA GLU A 260 -24.02 -15.59 -15.85
C GLU A 260 -22.55 -15.18 -15.89
N GLN A 261 -21.66 -16.01 -15.34
CA GLN A 261 -20.23 -15.74 -15.40
C GLN A 261 -19.71 -15.79 -16.84
N LEU A 262 -20.15 -16.76 -17.63
CA LEU A 262 -19.81 -16.89 -19.03
C LEU A 262 -20.28 -15.66 -19.83
N ALA A 263 -21.52 -15.21 -19.59
CA ALA A 263 -22.06 -14.01 -20.25
C ALA A 263 -21.26 -12.75 -19.93
N LEU A 264 -20.84 -12.58 -18.66
CA LEU A 264 -20.00 -11.46 -18.25
C LEU A 264 -18.61 -11.52 -18.90
N SER A 265 -17.96 -12.68 -18.86
CA SER A 265 -16.64 -12.87 -19.45
C SER A 265 -16.66 -12.68 -20.97
N THR A 266 -17.69 -13.15 -21.68
CA THR A 266 -17.87 -12.92 -23.12
C THR A 266 -18.10 -11.44 -23.43
N ALA A 267 -18.94 -10.75 -22.65
CA ALA A 267 -19.19 -9.32 -22.85
C ALA A 267 -17.91 -8.49 -22.66
N ARG A 268 -17.08 -8.81 -21.67
CA ARG A 268 -15.78 -8.17 -21.47
C ARG A 268 -14.81 -8.45 -22.61
N SER A 269 -14.77 -9.68 -23.11
CA SER A 269 -13.95 -10.04 -24.27
C SER A 269 -14.37 -9.29 -25.54
N GLU A 270 -15.68 -9.22 -25.83
CA GLU A 270 -16.21 -8.45 -26.97
C GLU A 270 -15.86 -6.96 -26.85
N LEU A 271 -16.04 -6.37 -25.67
CA LEU A 271 -15.69 -4.97 -25.41
C LEU A 271 -14.20 -4.71 -25.59
N PHE A 272 -13.34 -5.61 -25.07
CA PHE A 272 -11.90 -5.49 -25.20
C PHE A 272 -11.45 -5.55 -26.67
N ALA A 273 -12.00 -6.47 -27.46
CA ALA A 273 -11.72 -6.56 -28.89
C ALA A 273 -12.10 -5.27 -29.63
N GLN A 274 -13.24 -4.67 -29.30
CA GLN A 274 -13.64 -3.36 -29.86
C GLN A 274 -12.65 -2.26 -29.50
N LEU A 275 -12.18 -2.20 -28.24
CA LEU A 275 -11.20 -1.19 -27.80
C LEU A 275 -9.83 -1.36 -28.47
N ILE A 276 -9.38 -2.60 -28.68
CA ILE A 276 -8.13 -2.91 -29.39
C ILE A 276 -8.20 -2.43 -30.85
N GLU A 277 -9.27 -2.78 -31.58
CA GLU A 277 -9.46 -2.34 -32.97
C GLU A 277 -9.48 -0.82 -33.08
N LEU A 278 -10.14 -0.17 -32.13
CA LEU A 278 -10.16 1.28 -32.07
C LEU A 278 -8.77 1.88 -31.82
N ARG A 279 -7.96 1.28 -30.95
CA ARG A 279 -6.60 1.75 -30.65
C ARG A 279 -5.66 1.65 -31.85
N LYS A 280 -5.75 0.59 -32.65
CA LYS A 280 -4.93 0.38 -33.87
C LYS A 280 -5.03 1.55 -34.86
N LEU A 281 -6.09 2.34 -34.78
CA LEU A 281 -6.31 3.50 -35.65
C LEU A 281 -5.47 4.73 -35.25
N PHE A 282 -5.01 4.81 -34.01
CA PHE A 282 -4.22 5.93 -33.52
C PHE A 282 -2.72 5.62 -33.66
N PRO A 283 -1.96 6.37 -34.49
CA PRO A 283 -0.52 6.18 -34.64
C PRO A 283 0.23 6.59 -33.37
N GLU A 284 1.48 6.11 -33.24
CA GLU A 284 2.44 6.40 -32.15
C GLU A 284 2.70 7.92 -31.96
N ASN A 285 2.38 8.76 -32.95
CA ASN A 285 2.51 10.21 -32.87
C ASN A 285 1.21 10.96 -33.18
N THR A 286 0.79 11.80 -32.23
CA THR A 286 -0.50 12.52 -32.23
C THR A 286 -0.56 13.70 -33.21
N SER A 287 0.54 13.97 -33.94
CA SER A 287 0.63 14.98 -35.00
C SER A 287 0.03 14.55 -36.35
N ASP A 288 -0.36 13.28 -36.51
CA ASP A 288 -0.70 12.67 -37.81
C ASP A 288 -2.22 12.44 -38.04
N ILE A 289 -3.07 12.96 -37.16
CA ILE A 289 -4.54 12.74 -37.18
C ILE A 289 -5.18 13.27 -38.47
N GLY A 290 -4.67 14.38 -39.02
CA GLY A 290 -5.16 14.94 -40.28
C GLY A 290 -5.01 13.97 -41.46
N ASN A 291 -3.96 13.14 -41.46
CA ASN A 291 -3.67 12.18 -42.52
C ASN A 291 -4.52 10.90 -42.42
N LYS A 292 -5.03 10.56 -41.24
CA LYS A 292 -5.88 9.37 -40.99
C LYS A 292 -7.36 9.67 -40.81
N LYS A 293 -7.80 10.90 -41.06
CA LYS A 293 -9.21 11.31 -40.91
C LYS A 293 -10.17 10.41 -41.70
N SER A 294 -9.81 9.97 -42.90
CA SER A 294 -10.60 9.05 -43.72
C SER A 294 -10.76 7.66 -43.06
N ASP A 295 -9.71 7.14 -42.44
CA ASP A 295 -9.71 5.82 -41.78
C ASP A 295 -10.58 5.87 -40.52
N ILE A 296 -10.43 6.93 -39.72
CA ILE A 296 -11.25 7.20 -38.53
C ILE A 296 -12.73 7.27 -38.89
N ILE A 297 -13.07 8.02 -39.95
CA ILE A 297 -14.46 8.19 -40.39
C ILE A 297 -15.02 6.86 -40.89
N SER A 298 -14.24 6.08 -41.63
CA SER A 298 -14.70 4.79 -42.14
C SER A 298 -15.08 3.84 -41.01
N LEU A 299 -14.31 3.82 -39.92
CA LEU A 299 -14.62 2.97 -38.77
C LEU A 299 -15.82 3.48 -37.93
N LEU A 300 -16.00 4.81 -37.81
CA LEU A 300 -17.19 5.37 -37.16
C LEU A 300 -18.49 5.07 -37.90
N VAL A 301 -18.40 4.73 -39.19
CA VAL A 301 -19.52 4.63 -40.11
C VAL A 301 -19.80 3.18 -40.55
N GLU A 302 -18.87 2.25 -40.32
CA GLU A 302 -18.91 0.84 -40.74
C GLU A 302 -20.10 0.01 -40.23
N THR A 303 -20.87 0.53 -39.27
CA THR A 303 -21.96 -0.20 -38.60
C THR A 303 -23.37 0.29 -38.94
N ASP A 304 -23.55 1.33 -39.77
CA ASP A 304 -24.86 1.94 -40.00
C ASP A 304 -25.30 1.96 -41.47
N SER A 305 -26.58 1.68 -41.69
CA SER A 305 -27.29 1.66 -42.99
C SER A 305 -27.34 3.02 -43.71
N ASN A 306 -27.11 4.13 -42.99
CA ASN A 306 -27.04 5.49 -43.53
C ASN A 306 -25.59 5.97 -43.72
N THR A 307 -24.72 5.07 -44.16
CA THR A 307 -23.25 5.19 -44.27
C THR A 307 -22.82 6.53 -44.88
N GLU A 308 -23.47 6.99 -45.94
CA GLU A 308 -23.08 8.21 -46.67
C GLU A 308 -23.40 9.50 -45.91
N THR A 309 -24.52 9.55 -45.18
CA THR A 309 -24.92 10.75 -44.41
C THR A 309 -24.00 10.95 -43.20
N TYR A 310 -23.65 9.87 -42.51
CA TYR A 310 -22.72 9.94 -41.39
C TYR A 310 -21.30 10.26 -41.84
N ARG A 311 -20.85 9.71 -42.99
CA ARG A 311 -19.56 10.06 -43.59
C ARG A 311 -19.46 11.57 -43.83
N GLN A 312 -20.45 12.16 -44.49
CA GLN A 312 -20.49 13.62 -44.73
C GLN A 312 -20.50 14.44 -43.44
N TYR A 313 -21.22 13.99 -42.40
CA TYR A 313 -21.23 14.64 -41.09
C TYR A 313 -19.83 14.67 -40.46
N PHE A 314 -19.13 13.52 -40.41
CA PHE A 314 -17.81 13.45 -39.78
C PHE A 314 -16.72 14.11 -40.64
N GLU A 315 -16.82 14.07 -41.97
CA GLU A 315 -15.91 14.80 -42.87
C GLU A 315 -15.98 16.32 -42.63
N GLY A 316 -17.18 16.84 -42.34
CA GLY A 316 -17.41 18.24 -42.01
C GLY A 316 -16.91 18.69 -40.63
N LEU A 317 -16.47 17.77 -39.76
CA LEU A 317 -15.94 18.13 -38.43
C LEU A 317 -14.48 18.60 -38.53
N SER A 318 -14.14 19.63 -37.74
CA SER A 318 -12.74 19.95 -37.44
C SER A 318 -12.08 18.80 -36.66
N ASP A 319 -10.77 18.59 -36.81
CA ASP A 319 -10.02 17.54 -36.11
C ASP A 319 -10.25 17.54 -34.59
N LYS A 320 -10.29 18.73 -33.97
CA LYS A 320 -10.61 18.89 -32.54
C LYS A 320 -11.97 18.32 -32.14
N ARG A 321 -12.99 18.50 -32.98
CA ARG A 321 -14.36 17.99 -32.73
C ARG A 321 -14.44 16.50 -33.01
N LEU A 322 -13.73 16.00 -34.02
CA LEU A 322 -13.63 14.57 -34.29
C LEU A 322 -12.95 13.83 -33.13
N LEU A 323 -11.88 14.39 -32.57
CA LEU A 323 -11.20 13.84 -31.40
C LEU A 323 -12.07 13.85 -30.14
N ALA A 324 -12.79 14.95 -29.88
CA ALA A 324 -13.73 15.01 -28.75
C ALA A 324 -14.90 14.02 -28.91
N PHE A 325 -15.35 13.77 -30.14
CA PHE A 325 -16.34 12.74 -30.43
C PHE A 325 -15.79 11.35 -30.12
N LEU A 326 -14.59 11.05 -30.60
CA LEU A 326 -13.89 9.78 -30.35
C LEU A 326 -13.70 9.53 -28.85
N GLU A 327 -13.18 10.50 -28.10
CA GLU A 327 -13.01 10.40 -26.63
C GLU A 327 -14.32 10.01 -25.94
N ARG A 328 -15.43 10.62 -26.36
CA ARG A 328 -16.76 10.36 -25.81
C ARG A 328 -17.32 9.00 -26.24
N ASP A 329 -17.14 8.61 -27.50
CA ASP A 329 -17.55 7.30 -28.01
C ASP A 329 -16.76 6.18 -27.30
N PHE A 330 -15.46 6.36 -27.07
CA PHE A 330 -14.64 5.44 -26.28
C PHE A 330 -15.14 5.30 -24.86
N SER A 331 -15.31 6.42 -24.16
CA SER A 331 -15.79 6.42 -22.79
C SER A 331 -17.17 5.78 -22.68
N TYR A 332 -18.03 5.97 -23.69
CA TYR A 332 -19.35 5.33 -23.75
C TYR A 332 -19.24 3.81 -23.98
N LYS A 333 -18.46 3.38 -24.97
CA LYS A 333 -18.26 1.96 -25.28
C LYS A 333 -17.62 1.22 -24.10
N ALA A 334 -16.62 1.83 -23.46
CA ALA A 334 -15.93 1.32 -22.28
C ALA A 334 -16.74 1.40 -20.97
N SER A 335 -17.97 1.94 -21.01
CA SER A 335 -18.74 2.15 -19.78
C SER A 335 -19.37 0.87 -19.23
N ASP A 336 -19.56 0.83 -17.91
CA ASP A 336 -20.33 -0.22 -17.23
C ASP A 336 -21.74 -0.39 -17.78
N LYS A 337 -22.34 0.70 -18.28
CA LYS A 337 -23.66 0.67 -18.90
C LYS A 337 -23.62 -0.18 -20.17
N GLN A 338 -22.62 0.03 -21.03
CA GLN A 338 -22.46 -0.74 -22.25
C GLN A 338 -22.12 -2.20 -21.94
N LEU A 339 -21.24 -2.44 -20.94
CA LEU A 339 -20.93 -3.79 -20.48
C LEU A 339 -22.20 -4.54 -20.03
N LYS A 340 -23.09 -3.91 -19.26
CA LYS A 340 -24.36 -4.52 -18.82
C LYS A 340 -25.30 -4.85 -19.98
N ILE A 341 -25.39 -3.97 -20.99
CA ILE A 341 -26.20 -4.22 -22.19
C ILE A 341 -25.68 -5.44 -22.94
N THR A 342 -24.36 -5.50 -23.18
CA THR A 342 -23.71 -6.63 -23.86
C THR A 342 -23.82 -7.92 -23.03
N GLN A 343 -23.64 -7.85 -21.71
CA GLN A 343 -23.82 -8.98 -20.81
C GLN A 343 -25.25 -9.53 -20.89
N GLU A 344 -26.27 -8.68 -20.88
CA GLU A 344 -27.68 -9.14 -20.91
C GLU A 344 -28.02 -9.83 -22.24
N LYS A 345 -27.45 -9.37 -23.37
CA LYS A 345 -27.53 -10.07 -24.67
C LYS A 345 -27.03 -11.51 -24.55
N TYR A 346 -25.83 -11.73 -23.99
CA TYR A 346 -25.28 -13.08 -23.82
C TYR A 346 -25.98 -13.89 -22.74
N ARG A 347 -26.40 -13.25 -21.64
CA ARG A 347 -27.13 -13.91 -20.55
C ARG A 347 -28.41 -14.57 -21.06
N ARG A 348 -29.15 -13.91 -21.95
CA ARG A 348 -30.34 -14.48 -22.59
C ARG A 348 -30.02 -15.69 -23.46
N GLN A 349 -28.86 -15.72 -24.12
CA GLN A 349 -28.42 -16.84 -24.94
C GLN A 349 -27.96 -18.02 -24.07
N PHE A 350 -27.08 -17.76 -23.10
CA PHE A 350 -26.42 -18.81 -22.31
C PHE A 350 -27.32 -19.42 -21.24
N ARG A 351 -28.39 -18.73 -20.81
CA ARG A 351 -29.40 -19.31 -19.91
C ARG A 351 -30.18 -20.48 -20.52
N LEU A 352 -30.16 -20.62 -21.84
CA LEU A 352 -30.85 -21.69 -22.56
C LEU A 352 -29.96 -22.91 -22.79
N LEU A 353 -28.67 -22.81 -22.47
CA LEU A 353 -27.69 -23.87 -22.69
C LEU A 353 -27.68 -24.87 -21.54
N ASP A 354 -27.42 -26.13 -21.86
CA ASP A 354 -27.12 -27.15 -20.86
C ASP A 354 -25.66 -27.08 -20.36
N ASP A 355 -25.33 -27.90 -19.37
CA ASP A 355 -24.00 -27.88 -18.76
C ASP A 355 -22.89 -28.27 -19.75
N ASP A 356 -23.11 -29.22 -20.66
CA ASP A 356 -22.11 -29.63 -21.65
C ASP A 356 -21.84 -28.51 -22.67
N GLU A 357 -22.90 -27.87 -23.14
CA GLU A 357 -22.83 -26.69 -24.02
C GLU A 357 -22.11 -25.51 -23.33
N LEU A 358 -22.37 -25.29 -22.03
CA LEU A 358 -21.69 -24.27 -21.24
C LEU A 358 -20.19 -24.55 -21.11
N HIS A 359 -19.78 -25.81 -20.89
CA HIS A 359 -18.36 -26.19 -20.86
C HIS A 359 -17.69 -26.00 -22.22
N GLN A 360 -18.34 -26.37 -23.32
CA GLN A 360 -17.80 -26.13 -24.67
C GLN A 360 -17.62 -24.63 -24.94
N LYS A 361 -18.59 -23.81 -24.55
CA LYS A 361 -18.48 -22.35 -24.66
C LYS A 361 -17.39 -21.78 -23.76
N GLN A 362 -17.21 -22.30 -22.55
CA GLN A 362 -16.12 -21.90 -21.66
C GLN A 362 -14.76 -22.19 -22.29
N GLN A 363 -14.54 -23.38 -22.86
CA GLN A 363 -13.29 -23.72 -23.55
C GLN A 363 -13.03 -22.79 -24.75
N SER A 364 -14.06 -22.54 -25.56
CA SER A 364 -13.96 -21.62 -26.70
C SER A 364 -13.61 -20.20 -26.25
N LEU A 365 -14.26 -19.70 -25.20
CA LEU A 365 -13.98 -18.38 -24.64
C LEU A 365 -12.58 -18.32 -24.00
N HIS A 366 -12.16 -19.36 -23.30
CA HIS A 366 -10.82 -19.42 -22.69
C HIS A 366 -9.73 -19.27 -23.76
N ASN A 367 -9.88 -19.94 -24.91
CA ASN A 367 -8.95 -19.77 -26.04
C ASN A 367 -8.97 -18.34 -26.61
N GLN A 368 -10.15 -17.73 -26.74
CA GLN A 368 -10.27 -16.34 -27.21
C GLN A 368 -9.63 -15.33 -26.23
N LEU A 369 -9.83 -15.54 -24.93
CA LEU A 369 -9.21 -14.74 -23.88
C LEU A 369 -7.69 -14.87 -23.91
N ALA A 370 -7.17 -16.09 -24.05
CA ALA A 370 -5.73 -16.33 -24.14
C ALA A 370 -5.08 -15.59 -25.32
N VAL A 371 -5.72 -15.61 -26.50
CA VAL A 371 -5.26 -14.84 -27.66
C VAL A 371 -5.30 -13.33 -27.38
N SER A 372 -6.41 -12.84 -26.82
CA SER A 372 -6.58 -11.41 -26.51
C SER A 372 -5.55 -10.92 -25.49
N LEU A 373 -5.21 -11.75 -24.49
CA LEU A 373 -4.21 -11.44 -23.45
C LEU A 373 -2.78 -11.45 -24.02
N ALA A 374 -2.47 -12.38 -24.93
CA ALA A 374 -1.16 -12.42 -25.59
C ALA A 374 -0.92 -11.21 -26.52
N ASP A 375 -1.97 -10.76 -27.23
CA ASP A 375 -1.89 -9.57 -28.06
C ASP A 375 -1.64 -8.31 -27.23
N SER A 376 -2.22 -8.22 -26.03
CA SER A 376 -2.03 -7.07 -25.15
C SER A 376 -0.65 -6.94 -24.53
N ASP A 377 0.07 -8.03 -24.24
CA ASP A 377 1.43 -7.94 -23.69
C ASP A 377 2.39 -7.25 -24.68
N ASN A 378 2.26 -7.56 -25.97
CA ASN A 378 3.01 -6.90 -27.04
C ASN A 378 2.65 -5.41 -27.18
N VAL A 379 1.36 -5.11 -27.00
CA VAL A 379 0.78 -3.78 -27.10
C VAL A 379 1.16 -2.91 -25.88
N LEU A 380 1.21 -3.49 -24.67
CA LEU A 380 1.65 -2.83 -23.42
C LEU A 380 3.15 -2.54 -23.38
N LEU A 381 4.00 -3.44 -23.91
CA LEU A 381 5.46 -3.22 -23.98
C LEU A 381 5.84 -2.02 -24.84
N HIS A 382 5.08 -1.73 -25.91
CA HIS A 382 5.26 -0.52 -26.71
C HIS A 382 4.76 0.75 -25.98
N TYR A 383 3.82 0.64 -25.03
CA TYR A 383 3.22 1.80 -24.34
C TYR A 383 4.09 2.45 -23.26
N VAL A 384 4.95 1.68 -22.59
CA VAL A 384 5.76 2.20 -21.46
C VAL A 384 6.86 3.16 -21.92
N GLN A 385 7.23 3.13 -23.22
CA GLN A 385 8.36 3.90 -23.74
C GLN A 385 8.04 5.36 -24.12
N GLU A 386 6.76 5.76 -24.27
CA GLU A 386 6.39 7.06 -24.88
C GLU A 386 5.51 8.01 -24.01
N SER A 387 5.54 7.91 -22.69
CA SER A 387 4.61 8.69 -21.84
C SER A 387 4.93 10.18 -21.65
N LYS A 388 6.13 10.66 -22.01
CA LYS A 388 6.51 12.08 -21.79
C LYS A 388 6.00 13.06 -22.85
N ASN A 389 5.52 12.58 -24.01
CA ASN A 389 5.06 13.41 -25.13
C ASN A 389 3.66 13.03 -25.68
N SER A 390 2.89 12.17 -25.00
CA SER A 390 1.59 11.69 -25.49
C SER A 390 0.49 12.76 -25.41
N SER A 391 -0.47 12.71 -26.33
CA SER A 391 -1.64 13.61 -26.27
C SER A 391 -2.58 13.21 -25.13
N LYS A 392 -3.43 14.15 -24.68
CA LYS A 392 -4.47 13.87 -23.67
C LYS A 392 -5.38 12.68 -24.04
N LEU A 393 -5.71 12.51 -25.33
CA LEU A 393 -6.54 11.41 -25.81
C LEU A 393 -5.83 10.06 -25.68
N GLU A 394 -4.55 10.03 -25.98
CA GLU A 394 -3.73 8.81 -25.88
C GLU A 394 -3.55 8.36 -24.43
N ALA A 395 -3.34 9.30 -23.50
CA ALA A 395 -3.31 8.98 -22.07
C ALA A 395 -4.63 8.35 -21.59
N VAL A 396 -5.78 8.92 -22.00
CA VAL A 396 -7.11 8.39 -21.64
C VAL A 396 -7.33 6.99 -22.25
N LEU A 397 -6.97 6.80 -23.52
CA LEU A 397 -7.10 5.51 -24.20
C LEU A 397 -6.25 4.42 -23.55
N ASN A 398 -4.98 4.73 -23.28
CA ASN A 398 -4.04 3.77 -22.69
C ASN A 398 -4.48 3.36 -21.28
N GLU A 399 -4.92 4.32 -20.45
CA GLU A 399 -5.44 4.02 -19.12
C GLU A 399 -6.73 3.18 -19.19
N THR A 400 -7.64 3.52 -20.10
CA THR A 400 -8.88 2.74 -20.31
C THR A 400 -8.58 1.30 -20.74
N LEU A 401 -7.65 1.10 -21.67
CA LEU A 401 -7.21 -0.22 -22.13
C LEU A 401 -6.58 -1.03 -21.01
N LYS A 402 -5.70 -0.41 -20.21
CA LYS A 402 -5.04 -1.05 -19.06
C LYS A 402 -6.08 -1.57 -18.06
N GLN A 403 -7.09 -0.77 -17.74
CA GLN A 403 -8.18 -1.16 -16.85
C GLN A 403 -8.99 -2.34 -17.39
N HIS A 404 -9.32 -2.33 -18.70
CA HIS A 404 -10.08 -3.40 -19.33
C HIS A 404 -9.27 -4.70 -19.48
N PHE A 405 -7.96 -4.59 -19.74
CA PHE A 405 -7.05 -5.72 -19.78
C PHE A 405 -7.02 -6.45 -18.42
N GLU A 406 -6.84 -5.70 -17.33
CA GLU A 406 -6.86 -6.29 -15.99
C GLU A 406 -8.21 -6.94 -15.67
N ALA A 407 -9.31 -6.30 -16.06
CA ALA A 407 -10.64 -6.90 -15.95
C ALA A 407 -10.79 -8.19 -16.76
N LEU A 408 -10.13 -8.31 -17.92
CA LEU A 408 -10.14 -9.50 -18.75
C LEU A 408 -9.37 -10.66 -18.09
N ARG A 409 -8.18 -10.38 -17.55
CA ARG A 409 -7.36 -11.33 -16.80
C ARG A 409 -8.14 -11.90 -15.60
N ILE A 410 -8.81 -11.03 -14.85
CA ILE A 410 -9.66 -11.43 -13.72
C ILE A 410 -10.87 -12.24 -14.20
N SER A 411 -11.44 -11.91 -15.36
CA SER A 411 -12.58 -12.64 -15.94
C SER A 411 -12.23 -14.06 -16.35
N GLN A 412 -11.01 -14.29 -16.84
CA GLN A 412 -10.49 -15.63 -17.13
C GLN A 412 -10.41 -16.44 -15.84
N LYS A 413 -9.75 -15.93 -14.81
CA LYS A 413 -9.64 -16.60 -13.49
C LYS A 413 -11.01 -16.90 -12.87
N ARG A 414 -11.94 -15.93 -12.92
CA ARG A 414 -13.32 -16.10 -12.42
C ARG A 414 -14.07 -17.18 -13.17
N LEU A 415 -13.90 -17.24 -14.48
CA LEU A 415 -14.53 -18.26 -15.31
C LEU A 415 -14.08 -19.66 -14.85
N ASP A 416 -12.77 -19.87 -14.71
CA ASP A 416 -12.22 -21.16 -14.28
C ASP A 416 -12.70 -21.52 -12.86
N LYS A 417 -12.69 -20.55 -11.94
CA LYS A 417 -13.18 -20.76 -10.55
C LYS A 417 -14.67 -21.08 -10.48
N VAL A 418 -15.52 -20.41 -11.25
CA VAL A 418 -16.97 -20.69 -11.26
C VAL A 418 -17.26 -22.08 -11.81
N PHE A 419 -16.55 -22.50 -12.87
CA PHE A 419 -16.72 -23.83 -13.44
C PHE A 419 -16.17 -24.95 -12.53
N ALA A 420 -15.17 -24.64 -11.71
CA ALA A 420 -14.63 -25.54 -10.69
C ALA A 420 -15.37 -25.46 -9.33
N GLU A 421 -16.40 -24.62 -9.19
CA GLU A 421 -17.10 -24.34 -7.92
C GLU A 421 -16.17 -23.82 -6.79
N GLN A 422 -15.09 -23.14 -7.15
CA GLN A 422 -14.03 -22.62 -6.26
C GLN A 422 -13.94 -21.08 -6.28
N ALA A 423 -15.08 -20.41 -6.46
CA ALA A 423 -15.16 -18.95 -6.52
C ALA A 423 -15.37 -18.27 -5.16
N SER A 424 -15.35 -19.04 -4.06
CA SER A 424 -15.46 -18.59 -2.67
C SER A 424 -14.08 -18.48 -2.00
N ILE A 425 -13.92 -17.54 -1.07
CA ILE A 425 -12.78 -17.45 -0.16
C ILE A 425 -13.24 -17.06 1.25
N ILE A 426 -12.49 -17.45 2.27
CA ILE A 426 -12.76 -17.11 3.67
C ILE A 426 -11.69 -16.12 4.15
N PHE A 427 -12.12 -14.92 4.53
CA PHE A 427 -11.31 -13.97 5.28
C PHE A 427 -11.47 -14.21 6.78
N LEU A 428 -10.36 -14.45 7.47
CA LEU A 428 -10.31 -14.74 8.89
C LEU A 428 -9.48 -13.68 9.61
N ALA A 429 -10.17 -12.86 10.39
CA ALA A 429 -9.58 -11.89 11.31
C ALA A 429 -9.63 -12.49 12.72
N GLY A 430 -8.48 -12.93 13.21
CA GLY A 430 -8.34 -13.49 14.55
C GLY A 430 -6.90 -13.87 14.83
N SER A 431 -6.63 -14.20 16.09
CA SER A 431 -5.35 -14.66 16.59
C SER A 431 -4.87 -15.94 15.90
N LYS A 432 -3.55 -16.14 15.90
CA LYS A 432 -2.89 -17.28 15.24
C LYS A 432 -3.47 -18.63 15.69
N ASP A 433 -3.75 -18.80 16.98
CA ASP A 433 -4.19 -20.08 17.53
C ASP A 433 -5.66 -20.38 17.24
N ASN A 434 -6.55 -19.40 17.36
CA ASN A 434 -7.94 -19.57 16.94
C ASN A 434 -8.05 -19.71 15.42
N ALA A 435 -7.21 -19.02 14.64
CA ALA A 435 -7.13 -19.20 13.20
C ALA A 435 -6.78 -20.65 12.81
N LYS A 436 -5.69 -21.21 13.37
CA LYS A 436 -5.31 -22.62 13.16
C LYS A 436 -6.44 -23.59 13.53
N THR A 437 -7.10 -23.34 14.67
CA THR A 437 -8.18 -24.20 15.16
C THR A 437 -9.38 -24.18 14.23
N LEU A 438 -9.82 -23.00 13.78
CA LEU A 438 -10.91 -22.84 12.81
C LEU A 438 -10.58 -23.49 11.47
N MET A 439 -9.37 -23.30 10.96
CA MET A 439 -8.92 -23.89 9.69
C MET A 439 -8.96 -25.42 9.75
N ARG A 440 -8.45 -26.02 10.84
CA ARG A 440 -8.50 -27.47 11.06
C ARG A 440 -9.92 -28.01 11.10
N LEU A 441 -10.79 -27.38 11.91
CA LEU A 441 -12.19 -27.80 12.00
C LEU A 441 -12.91 -27.67 10.66
N ALA A 442 -12.60 -26.64 9.86
CA ALA A 442 -13.14 -26.51 8.51
C ALA A 442 -12.76 -27.71 7.63
N ARG A 443 -11.51 -28.22 7.74
CA ARG A 443 -11.07 -29.41 7.00
C ARG A 443 -11.74 -30.69 7.50
N GLU A 444 -11.93 -30.84 8.81
CA GLU A 444 -12.66 -31.97 9.39
C GLU A 444 -14.12 -32.05 8.89
N VAL A 445 -14.73 -30.91 8.57
CA VAL A 445 -16.08 -30.84 8.01
C VAL A 445 -16.10 -30.73 6.48
N ASP A 446 -15.02 -31.12 5.79
CA ASP A 446 -14.96 -31.18 4.32
C ASP A 446 -15.18 -29.83 3.62
N MET A 447 -14.70 -28.75 4.23
CA MET A 447 -14.60 -27.46 3.54
C MET A 447 -13.27 -27.37 2.81
N HIS A 448 -13.28 -26.77 1.62
CA HIS A 448 -12.13 -26.72 0.71
C HIS A 448 -11.76 -25.30 0.27
N GLU A 449 -12.56 -24.31 0.67
CA GLU A 449 -12.29 -22.91 0.42
C GLU A 449 -10.94 -22.52 1.04
N PRO A 450 -10.15 -21.69 0.35
CA PRO A 450 -8.92 -21.16 0.91
C PRO A 450 -9.23 -20.13 2.00
N PHE A 451 -8.36 -20.07 3.01
CA PHE A 451 -8.37 -18.99 3.99
C PHE A 451 -7.36 -17.91 3.63
N ILE A 452 -7.63 -16.68 4.05
CA ILE A 452 -6.71 -15.54 4.01
C ILE A 452 -6.95 -14.68 5.25
N GLY A 453 -5.92 -14.03 5.76
CA GLY A 453 -6.02 -13.18 6.94
C GLY A 453 -4.87 -12.17 7.04
N GLY A 454 -4.85 -11.42 8.14
CA GLY A 454 -3.81 -10.42 8.44
C GLY A 454 -2.54 -11.02 9.06
N GLY A 455 -1.93 -10.31 10.01
CA GLY A 455 -0.66 -10.69 10.63
C GLY A 455 -0.63 -12.10 11.24
N ALA A 456 -1.76 -12.63 11.71
CA ALA A 456 -1.87 -14.00 12.22
C ALA A 456 -1.51 -15.09 11.18
N PHE A 457 -1.54 -14.75 9.88
CA PHE A 457 -1.18 -15.67 8.80
C PHE A 457 0.31 -15.64 8.44
N LEU A 458 1.10 -14.77 9.11
CA LEU A 458 2.54 -14.73 8.99
C LEU A 458 3.16 -15.95 9.68
N ASN A 459 4.09 -16.63 9.00
CA ASN A 459 4.83 -17.78 9.54
C ASN A 459 3.96 -18.94 10.08
N LEU A 460 2.71 -19.11 9.60
CA LEU A 460 1.87 -20.26 10.00
C LEU A 460 2.55 -21.60 9.70
N GLN A 461 3.34 -21.69 8.64
CA GLN A 461 4.09 -22.89 8.27
C GLN A 461 5.16 -23.27 9.29
N VAL A 462 5.76 -22.29 9.99
CA VAL A 462 6.84 -22.52 10.96
C VAL A 462 6.32 -23.21 12.23
N ASP A 463 5.04 -23.04 12.54
CA ASP A 463 4.39 -23.72 13.68
C ASP A 463 4.12 -25.21 13.39
N CYS A 464 4.29 -25.66 12.14
CA CYS A 464 4.05 -27.03 11.75
C CYS A 464 5.35 -27.84 11.73
N ASN A 465 5.37 -28.91 12.53
CA ASN A 465 6.54 -29.79 12.64
C ASN A 465 6.64 -30.83 11.50
N ASP A 466 5.57 -31.00 10.70
CA ASP A 466 5.51 -31.93 9.58
C ASP A 466 4.45 -31.53 8.53
N SER A 467 4.37 -32.31 7.44
CA SER A 467 3.43 -32.10 6.33
C SER A 467 1.97 -32.37 6.72
N THR A 468 1.72 -33.22 7.72
CA THR A 468 0.35 -33.50 8.19
C THR A 468 -0.27 -32.28 8.86
N CYS A 469 0.49 -31.55 9.67
CA CYS A 469 0.05 -30.29 10.26
C CYS A 469 -0.33 -29.24 9.19
N ILE A 470 0.41 -29.17 8.08
CA ILE A 470 0.12 -28.23 6.99
C ILE A 470 -1.17 -28.63 6.26
N ASP A 471 -1.35 -29.93 5.98
CA ASP A 471 -2.54 -30.44 5.31
C ASP A 471 -3.83 -30.20 6.10
N ASP A 472 -3.74 -30.18 7.43
CA ASP A 472 -4.85 -29.89 8.33
C ASP A 472 -5.36 -28.45 8.23
N ILE A 473 -4.53 -27.50 7.79
CA ILE A 473 -4.92 -26.08 7.68
C ILE A 473 -5.01 -25.59 6.23
N ALA A 474 -4.39 -26.28 5.28
CA ALA A 474 -4.40 -25.95 3.85
C ALA A 474 -5.74 -26.27 3.13
N PRO A 475 -6.11 -25.55 2.06
CA PRO A 475 -5.37 -24.43 1.47
C PRO A 475 -5.56 -23.09 2.20
N TYR A 476 -4.52 -22.26 2.18
CA TYR A 476 -4.62 -20.86 2.62
C TYR A 476 -3.58 -19.99 1.93
N TYR A 477 -3.80 -18.68 1.94
CA TYR A 477 -2.83 -17.71 1.47
C TYR A 477 -1.96 -17.25 2.64
N ALA A 478 -0.70 -17.65 2.64
CA ALA A 478 0.30 -17.17 3.59
C ALA A 478 0.64 -15.72 3.26
N LEU A 479 0.66 -14.88 4.28
CA LEU A 479 1.08 -13.49 4.17
C LEU A 479 2.61 -13.43 4.29
N SER A 480 3.27 -12.78 3.33
CA SER A 480 4.67 -12.35 3.43
C SER A 480 4.74 -10.84 3.41
N VAL A 481 5.54 -10.28 4.32
CA VAL A 481 5.86 -8.85 4.36
C VAL A 481 7.16 -8.66 3.57
N ASP A 482 7.05 -8.62 2.24
CA ASP A 482 8.22 -8.44 1.36
C ASP A 482 8.33 -6.98 0.90
N GLY A 483 9.40 -6.30 1.34
CA GLY A 483 9.82 -4.99 0.81
C GLY A 483 11.34 -4.80 0.77
N LEU A 484 12.11 -5.84 1.10
CA LEU A 484 13.58 -5.79 1.20
C LEU A 484 14.18 -7.06 0.60
N PRO A 485 15.42 -7.00 0.07
CA PRO A 485 16.07 -8.16 -0.54
C PRO A 485 16.21 -9.32 0.46
N PRO A 486 16.41 -10.56 -0.03
CA PRO A 486 16.52 -11.74 0.82
C PRO A 486 17.52 -11.53 1.95
N LEU A 487 17.19 -12.09 3.12
CA LEU A 487 18.02 -12.10 4.33
C LEU A 487 19.48 -12.40 3.96
N ALA A 488 20.41 -11.53 4.37
CA ALA A 488 21.83 -11.81 4.22
C ALA A 488 22.16 -13.06 5.05
N THR A 489 22.58 -14.14 4.39
CA THR A 489 23.06 -15.37 5.03
C THR A 489 24.55 -15.23 5.39
N GLU A 490 25.15 -16.29 5.93
CA GLU A 490 26.59 -16.42 6.27
C GLU A 490 27.55 -15.91 5.19
N SER A 491 27.12 -15.83 3.93
CA SER A 491 27.90 -15.28 2.84
C SER A 491 27.69 -13.77 2.68
N CYS A 492 28.16 -12.99 3.66
CA CYS A 492 28.30 -11.52 3.60
C CYS A 492 29.31 -11.13 2.51
N HIS A 493 28.99 -11.34 1.23
CA HIS A 493 29.80 -10.83 0.14
C HIS A 493 29.58 -9.31 0.06
N ALA A 494 30.68 -8.55 0.11
CA ALA A 494 30.63 -7.13 -0.17
C ALA A 494 29.95 -6.92 -1.54
N PRO A 495 29.29 -5.76 -1.78
CA PRO A 495 28.68 -5.43 -3.08
C PRO A 495 29.64 -5.37 -4.28
N SER A 496 30.85 -5.93 -4.19
CA SER A 496 31.81 -6.08 -5.28
C SER A 496 31.43 -7.15 -6.33
N ASP A 497 30.43 -8.01 -6.06
CA ASP A 497 30.04 -9.12 -6.95
C ASP A 497 28.74 -8.91 -7.74
N ILE A 498 28.11 -7.73 -7.68
CA ILE A 498 27.24 -7.30 -8.79
C ILE A 498 28.18 -7.01 -9.95
N LYS A 499 28.48 -8.05 -10.73
CA LYS A 499 29.34 -8.00 -11.91
C LYS A 499 29.07 -6.69 -12.64
N HIS A 500 30.12 -5.88 -12.78
CA HIS A 500 30.23 -4.84 -13.79
C HIS A 500 30.01 -5.48 -15.18
N HIS A 501 28.77 -5.81 -15.53
CA HIS A 501 28.37 -5.98 -16.91
C HIS A 501 28.33 -4.56 -17.47
N HIS A 502 29.47 -4.12 -17.99
CA HIS A 502 29.62 -3.01 -18.93
C HIS A 502 28.47 -1.99 -18.96
N VAL A 503 28.31 -1.20 -17.89
CA VAL A 503 27.64 0.10 -18.01
C VAL A 503 28.70 1.16 -17.79
N ASN A 504 29.43 1.42 -18.87
CA ASN A 504 30.12 2.69 -19.03
C ASN A 504 29.03 3.77 -19.10
N LYS A 505 28.73 4.41 -17.96
CA LYS A 505 28.30 5.80 -17.77
C LYS A 505 27.70 5.96 -16.37
N ARG A 506 27.76 7.18 -15.84
CA ARG A 506 26.93 7.67 -14.72
C ARG A 506 25.43 7.69 -15.12
N GLU A 507 24.86 6.54 -15.50
CA GLU A 507 23.47 6.37 -15.91
C GLU A 507 22.73 5.55 -14.83
N HIS A 508 21.74 6.21 -14.23
CA HIS A 508 20.65 5.76 -13.36
C HIS A 508 20.66 4.30 -12.86
N ARG A 509 21.08 4.07 -11.61
CA ARG A 509 20.60 2.91 -10.83
C ARG A 509 19.10 3.09 -10.56
N THR A 510 18.35 2.00 -10.57
CA THR A 510 16.93 2.03 -10.16
C THR A 510 16.84 2.30 -8.65
N GLN A 511 15.74 2.89 -8.18
CA GLN A 511 15.50 3.12 -6.74
C GLN A 511 15.63 1.82 -5.93
N GLN A 512 15.14 0.72 -6.51
CA GLN A 512 15.22 -0.61 -5.93
C GLN A 512 16.67 -1.08 -5.74
N GLU A 513 17.55 -0.88 -6.72
CA GLU A 513 18.97 -1.25 -6.58
C GLU A 513 19.69 -0.45 -5.47
N ILE A 514 19.29 0.81 -5.25
CA ILE A 514 19.82 1.64 -4.16
C ILE A 514 19.36 1.09 -2.81
N ALA A 515 18.05 0.83 -2.67
CA ALA A 515 17.45 0.25 -1.47
C ALA A 515 18.11 -1.08 -1.11
N GLU A 516 18.25 -1.96 -2.10
CA GLU A 516 18.82 -3.30 -1.92
C GLU A 516 20.28 -3.24 -1.45
N ALA A 517 21.10 -2.38 -2.07
CA ALA A 517 22.51 -2.24 -1.69
C ALA A 517 22.69 -1.70 -0.27
N GLN A 518 21.88 -0.71 0.14
CA GLN A 518 21.94 -0.16 1.49
C GLN A 518 21.49 -1.18 2.54
N TYR A 519 20.39 -1.88 2.27
CA TYR A 519 19.90 -2.90 3.18
C TYR A 519 20.86 -4.08 3.31
N GLN A 520 21.52 -4.51 2.23
CA GLN A 520 22.53 -5.56 2.29
C GLN A 520 23.72 -5.16 3.18
N LEU A 521 24.19 -3.91 3.09
CA LEU A 521 25.25 -3.41 3.95
C LEU A 521 24.85 -3.45 5.43
N PHE A 522 23.63 -3.00 5.73
CA PHE A 522 23.03 -3.09 7.06
C PHE A 522 22.95 -4.54 7.53
N ALA A 523 22.33 -5.42 6.73
CA ALA A 523 22.10 -6.82 7.08
C ALA A 523 23.41 -7.56 7.37
N CYS A 524 24.45 -7.33 6.56
CA CYS A 524 25.78 -7.89 6.80
C CYS A 524 26.38 -7.38 8.11
N ARG A 525 26.24 -6.08 8.41
CA ARG A 525 26.76 -5.52 9.65
C ARG A 525 26.02 -6.07 10.87
N PHE A 526 24.70 -6.09 10.81
CA PHE A 526 23.83 -6.64 11.85
C PHE A 526 24.14 -8.11 12.14
N TYR A 527 24.33 -8.93 11.09
CA TYR A 527 24.69 -10.33 11.23
C TYR A 527 26.04 -10.51 11.93
N ASN A 528 27.06 -9.75 11.52
CA ASN A 528 28.39 -9.83 12.14
C ASN A 528 28.39 -9.41 13.61
N ASP A 529 27.52 -8.46 13.99
CA ASP A 529 27.43 -7.97 15.37
C ASP A 529 26.62 -8.92 16.28
N ASN A 530 25.68 -9.72 15.75
CA ASN A 530 24.76 -10.56 16.55
C ASN A 530 24.84 -12.08 16.30
N ASN A 531 25.57 -12.52 15.27
CA ASN A 531 25.59 -13.91 14.80
C ASN A 531 24.18 -14.48 14.54
N LYS A 532 23.26 -13.63 14.08
CA LYS A 532 21.85 -13.92 13.78
C LYS A 532 21.40 -13.03 12.62
N THR A 533 20.59 -13.58 11.73
CA THR A 533 19.94 -12.79 10.68
C THR A 533 18.89 -11.87 11.28
N GLN A 534 18.71 -10.69 10.70
CA GLN A 534 17.71 -9.73 11.13
C GLN A 534 16.29 -10.29 11.06
N GLY A 535 15.53 -10.13 12.14
CA GLY A 535 14.10 -10.43 12.19
C GLY A 535 13.24 -9.25 11.74
N PHE A 536 11.92 -9.41 11.82
CA PHE A 536 10.95 -8.38 11.44
C PHE A 536 11.18 -7.05 12.20
N TRP A 537 11.46 -7.11 13.50
CA TRP A 537 11.65 -5.91 14.32
C TRP A 537 13.00 -5.24 14.07
N ALA A 538 14.06 -5.99 13.81
CA ALA A 538 15.31 -5.43 13.32
C ALA A 538 15.12 -4.67 11.99
N THR A 539 14.29 -5.20 11.09
CA THR A 539 13.92 -4.51 9.85
C THR A 539 13.19 -3.18 10.12
N GLN A 540 12.23 -3.13 11.06
CA GLN A 540 11.58 -1.87 11.44
C GLN A 540 12.59 -0.87 12.03
N GLY A 541 13.57 -1.34 12.81
CA GLY A 541 14.63 -0.49 13.36
C GLY A 541 15.51 0.15 12.27
N TYR A 542 15.85 -0.62 11.24
CA TYR A 542 16.55 -0.12 10.05
C TYR A 542 15.78 0.99 9.34
N PHE A 543 14.47 0.80 9.11
CA PHE A 543 13.64 1.80 8.44
C PHE A 543 13.50 3.07 9.27
N ALA A 544 13.18 2.95 10.56
CA ALA A 544 13.06 4.10 11.44
C ALA A 544 14.33 4.96 11.46
N ALA A 545 15.50 4.32 11.57
CA ALA A 545 16.79 5.02 11.51
C ALA A 545 17.01 5.71 10.17
N SER A 546 16.75 5.01 9.06
CA SER A 546 16.97 5.52 7.71
C SER A 546 16.06 6.70 7.36
N ILE A 547 14.78 6.62 7.74
CA ILE A 547 13.77 7.67 7.51
C ILE A 547 14.11 8.93 8.31
N ILE A 548 14.35 8.79 9.62
CA ILE A 548 14.67 9.93 10.49
C ILE A 548 15.97 10.59 10.04
N TRP A 549 17.00 9.81 9.71
CA TRP A 549 18.26 10.32 9.22
C TRP A 549 18.12 11.05 7.88
N ALA A 550 17.45 10.44 6.90
CA ALA A 550 17.27 11.03 5.58
C ALA A 550 16.48 12.35 5.66
N ALA A 551 15.41 12.38 6.44
CA ALA A 551 14.63 13.58 6.67
C ALA A 551 15.44 14.68 7.36
N ALA A 552 16.21 14.35 8.41
CA ALA A 552 17.09 15.30 9.07
C ALA A 552 18.14 15.88 8.12
N LEU A 553 18.81 15.03 7.35
CA LEU A 553 19.86 15.42 6.41
C LEU A 553 19.34 16.33 5.30
N GLU A 554 18.23 15.98 4.68
CA GLU A 554 17.67 16.74 3.55
C GLU A 554 16.93 18.01 3.99
N SER A 555 16.46 18.07 5.23
CA SER A 555 15.77 19.25 5.74
C SER A 555 16.68 20.48 5.92
N ARG A 556 18.01 20.31 5.80
CA ARG A 556 19.02 21.37 5.95
C ARG A 556 18.79 22.17 7.24
N GLY A 557 18.47 21.45 8.31
CA GLY A 557 18.19 22.01 9.61
C GLY A 557 17.99 20.91 10.64
N THR A 558 18.10 21.28 11.92
CA THR A 558 18.07 20.33 13.03
C THR A 558 16.82 20.50 13.91
N THR A 559 15.80 21.19 13.41
CA THR A 559 14.55 21.42 14.14
C THR A 559 13.50 20.39 13.71
N PRO A 560 12.66 19.90 14.64
CA PRO A 560 11.62 18.93 14.32
C PRO A 560 10.66 19.40 13.23
N GLU A 561 10.35 20.70 13.16
CA GLU A 561 9.42 21.23 12.14
C GLU A 561 9.94 21.01 10.72
N LYS A 562 11.26 21.19 10.52
CA LYS A 562 11.89 20.95 9.23
C LYS A 562 11.93 19.47 8.86
N ILE A 563 12.15 18.60 9.85
CA ILE A 563 12.12 17.14 9.67
C ILE A 563 10.71 16.70 9.27
N ALA A 564 9.70 17.10 10.04
CA ALA A 564 8.29 16.84 9.78
C ALA A 564 7.86 17.36 8.39
N SER A 565 8.23 18.60 8.05
CA SER A 565 7.96 19.17 6.73
C SER A 565 8.61 18.34 5.61
N ARG A 566 9.82 17.80 5.83
CA ARG A 566 10.48 17.00 4.80
C ARG A 566 9.78 15.66 4.59
N LEU A 567 9.31 15.04 5.67
CA LEU A 567 8.53 13.80 5.61
C LEU A 567 7.17 14.01 4.93
N ASN A 568 6.47 15.11 5.22
CA ASN A 568 5.14 15.40 4.64
C ASN A 568 5.16 15.77 3.15
N TYR A 569 6.20 16.48 2.70
CA TYR A 569 6.16 17.14 1.38
C TYR A 569 7.24 16.67 0.40
N ALA A 570 8.15 15.79 0.84
CA ALA A 570 9.24 15.32 0.00
C ALA A 570 9.59 13.85 0.25
N SER A 571 8.62 13.05 0.69
CA SER A 571 8.75 11.59 0.79
C SER A 571 9.28 11.00 -0.52
N ASP A 572 8.71 11.36 -1.67
CA ASP A 572 9.11 10.82 -2.97
C ASP A 572 10.59 11.12 -3.29
N GLU A 573 11.07 12.32 -2.95
CA GLU A 573 12.49 12.68 -3.14
C GLU A 573 13.41 11.89 -2.17
N LEU A 574 12.95 11.65 -0.95
CA LEU A 574 13.66 10.83 0.02
C LEU A 574 13.73 9.38 -0.45
N ASP A 575 12.64 8.84 -1.00
CA ASP A 575 12.62 7.51 -1.60
C ASP A 575 13.56 7.43 -2.80
N GLU A 576 13.46 8.36 -3.75
CA GLU A 576 14.34 8.42 -4.93
C GLU A 576 15.82 8.41 -4.57
N LYS A 577 16.20 9.12 -3.50
CA LYS A 577 17.59 9.32 -3.12
C LYS A 577 18.14 8.22 -2.22
N TYR A 578 17.30 7.64 -1.37
CA TYR A 578 17.74 6.72 -0.32
C TYR A 578 17.17 5.31 -0.45
N GLY A 579 16.23 5.06 -1.36
CA GLY A 579 15.59 3.76 -1.55
C GLY A 579 14.79 3.35 -0.32
N LEU A 580 13.98 4.26 0.23
CA LEU A 580 13.17 4.02 1.43
C LEU A 580 11.84 3.31 1.12
N THR A 581 11.61 3.00 -0.16
CA THR A 581 10.46 2.31 -0.76
C THR A 581 9.12 2.87 -0.32
N PHE A 582 9.02 4.20 -0.24
CA PHE A 582 7.76 4.86 0.07
C PHE A 582 6.76 4.65 -1.08
N THR A 583 5.59 4.15 -0.74
CA THR A 583 4.50 4.04 -1.69
C THR A 583 3.78 5.38 -1.73
N PRO A 584 3.69 6.05 -2.89
CA PRO A 584 2.96 7.30 -2.99
C PRO A 584 1.46 6.99 -2.83
N THR A 585 0.96 7.04 -1.59
CA THR A 585 -0.47 7.29 -1.40
C THR A 585 -0.70 8.72 -1.89
N PRO A 586 -1.79 9.00 -2.64
CA PRO A 586 -2.10 10.37 -3.01
C PRO A 586 -2.17 11.17 -1.71
N ILE A 587 -1.28 12.16 -1.60
CA ILE A 587 -1.17 13.06 -0.45
C ILE A 587 -2.51 13.80 -0.35
N THR A 588 -3.46 13.20 0.35
CA THR A 588 -4.44 13.95 1.10
C THR A 588 -3.65 14.54 2.26
N PRO A 589 -3.66 15.87 2.46
CA PRO A 589 -3.15 16.45 3.70
C PRO A 589 -3.71 15.64 4.87
N GLY A 590 -2.84 15.12 5.75
CA GLY A 590 -3.23 14.26 6.87
C GLY A 590 -3.20 12.75 6.65
N ASN A 591 -2.41 12.22 5.71
CA ASN A 591 -2.14 10.78 5.63
C ASN A 591 -0.63 10.50 5.72
N SER A 592 -0.10 10.55 6.94
CA SER A 592 1.33 10.48 7.27
C SER A 592 1.91 9.05 7.27
N ASP A 593 1.42 8.21 6.36
CA ASP A 593 1.81 6.82 6.21
C ASP A 593 2.96 6.72 5.19
N LEU A 594 4.17 6.48 5.69
CA LEU A 594 5.38 6.31 4.91
C LEU A 594 5.50 4.85 4.48
N PHE A 595 4.55 4.41 3.65
CA PHE A 595 4.26 3.00 3.42
C PHE A 595 5.37 2.24 2.69
N ILE A 596 5.76 1.08 3.23
CA ILE A 596 6.63 0.09 2.59
C ILE A 596 5.78 -0.95 1.88
N SER A 597 6.07 -1.21 0.59
CA SER A 597 5.62 -2.28 -0.34
C SER A 597 4.28 -3.02 -0.08
N PRO A 598 3.43 -3.21 -1.12
CA PRO A 598 2.17 -3.94 -0.99
C PRO A 598 2.35 -5.36 -0.46
N LEU A 599 1.36 -5.85 0.28
CA LEU A 599 1.38 -7.20 0.85
C LEU A 599 1.51 -8.28 -0.23
N LYS A 600 2.37 -9.28 0.00
CA LYS A 600 2.47 -10.46 -0.86
C LYS A 600 1.78 -11.65 -0.22
N PHE A 601 1.05 -12.38 -1.04
CA PHE A 601 0.36 -13.60 -0.61
C PHE A 601 0.80 -14.78 -1.47
N THR A 602 1.15 -15.88 -0.81
CA THR A 602 1.53 -17.12 -1.45
C THR A 602 0.52 -18.20 -1.09
N LEU A 603 -0.03 -18.88 -2.10
CA LEU A 603 -0.91 -20.02 -1.84
C LEU A 603 -0.11 -21.16 -1.24
N VAL A 604 -0.55 -21.64 -0.09
CA VAL A 604 -0.09 -22.88 0.54
C VAL A 604 -1.08 -23.97 0.19
N PRO A 605 -0.76 -24.87 -0.76
CA PRO A 605 -1.63 -25.98 -1.12
C PRO A 605 -1.52 -27.11 -0.10
N LYS A 606 -2.42 -28.11 -0.19
CA LYS A 606 -2.22 -29.39 0.48
C LYS A 606 -1.00 -30.10 -0.13
N THR A 607 -0.18 -30.69 0.72
CA THR A 607 0.97 -31.52 0.37
C THR A 607 0.56 -32.92 -0.08
N THR A 608 -0.55 -33.46 0.45
CA THR A 608 -1.15 -34.71 -0.01
C THR A 608 -2.36 -34.46 -0.92
N GLY A 609 -2.12 -34.50 -2.24
CA GLY A 609 -3.16 -34.38 -3.25
C GLY A 609 -2.62 -33.80 -4.55
N ASN A 610 -2.74 -34.55 -5.65
CA ASN A 610 -2.17 -34.20 -6.96
C ASN A 610 -2.48 -32.75 -7.37
N LEU A 611 -1.42 -32.00 -7.67
CA LEU A 611 -1.43 -30.85 -8.55
C LEU A 611 -2.10 -31.24 -9.88
N LYS A 612 -3.24 -30.61 -10.16
CA LYS A 612 -3.69 -30.36 -11.52
C LYS A 612 -4.04 -28.89 -11.66
#